data_AF-A0AAU8FK66-F1
#
_entry.id   AF-A0AAU8FK66-F1
#
_cell.length_a   1.000
_cell.length_b   1.000
_cell.length_c   1.000
_cell.angle_alpha   90.00
_cell.angle_beta   90.00
_cell.angle_gamma   90.00
#
_symmetry.space_group_name_H-M   'P 1'
#
loop_
_entity.id
_entity.type
_entity.pdbx_description
1 polymer ?
#
loop_
_entity_poly.entity_id
_entity_poly.type
_entity_poly.pdbx_seq_one_letter_code
_entity_poly.pdbx_strand_id
1 'polypeptide(L)'
;MTKRIVLIFVIVIGFAPLYAQPDRSVVTLAKDPAGLFKSYKFFIQNVEDQRPQPGAALGKVIAFGKEIPAVLPGKVETELFDYWSFIAPKKEQTYLPLYITVKELSVNEKRVGPNRVTGEVRLNVRFRWYRNMQPVELTGYQTAANYTRPETAFTHDKLVKQLVDQALSHFHKWMTTNAGKTPALARNLVLAFKEINNTASEDTVFYSPKRPLVWDDFKVRSAKPGSRYAAAVFTSFGYEGRSYPKDDDLVVEIGLKIFMVKSMSWGRPESRNAGTLRHEQIHFDITRLVAEKFKERLRKAELTIEDYDSEIQYQFLEAFREMNRDQERYDGETGHGLNAGTQAAWDKKIARQIEALYSVQ
;
A
#
# COMPACT_ATOMS: atom_id res chain seq x y z
N MET A 1 -8.16 -100.43 -44.34
CA MET A 1 -7.94 -99.35 -43.35
C MET A 1 -7.09 -98.27 -43.99
N THR A 2 -7.71 -97.18 -44.42
CA THR A 2 -7.07 -96.11 -45.21
C THR A 2 -6.94 -94.89 -44.30
N LYS A 3 -5.71 -94.49 -43.93
CA LYS A 3 -5.48 -93.29 -43.11
C LYS A 3 -5.22 -92.08 -44.02
N ARG A 4 -6.10 -91.08 -43.98
CA ARG A 4 -5.89 -89.74 -44.56
C ARG A 4 -5.11 -88.90 -43.54
N ILE A 5 -4.04 -88.25 -44.00
CA ILE A 5 -3.30 -87.23 -43.26
C ILE A 5 -3.84 -85.87 -43.69
N VAL A 6 -4.34 -85.08 -42.74
CA VAL A 6 -4.76 -83.69 -42.95
C VAL A 6 -3.62 -82.80 -42.46
N LEU A 7 -3.08 -81.96 -43.35
CA LEU A 7 -2.07 -80.96 -43.03
C LEU A 7 -2.80 -79.64 -42.71
N ILE A 8 -2.65 -79.14 -41.48
CA ILE A 8 -3.20 -77.84 -41.06
C ILE A 8 -2.10 -76.79 -41.18
N PHE A 9 -2.31 -75.78 -42.04
CA PHE A 9 -1.48 -74.58 -42.12
C PHE A 9 -1.91 -73.62 -41.01
N VAL A 10 -1.03 -73.35 -40.05
CA VAL A 10 -1.21 -72.30 -39.04
C VAL A 10 -0.67 -70.99 -39.60
N ILE A 11 -1.56 -70.04 -39.88
CA ILE A 11 -1.20 -68.65 -40.21
C ILE A 11 -0.94 -67.92 -38.89
N VAL A 12 0.32 -67.56 -38.65
CA VAL A 12 0.71 -66.69 -37.53
C VAL A 12 0.53 -65.24 -37.99
N ILE A 13 -0.54 -64.59 -37.54
CA ILE A 13 -0.74 -63.15 -37.72
C ILE A 13 0.06 -62.43 -36.62
N GLY A 14 1.18 -61.82 -36.99
CA GLY A 14 1.95 -60.94 -36.11
C GLY A 14 1.22 -59.62 -35.89
N PHE A 15 0.67 -59.41 -34.69
CA PHE A 15 0.21 -58.10 -34.24
C PHE A 15 1.43 -57.23 -33.93
N ALA A 16 1.81 -56.34 -34.85
CA ALA A 16 2.66 -55.20 -34.49
C ALA A 16 1.79 -54.18 -33.73
N PRO A 17 2.17 -53.74 -32.52
CA PRO A 17 1.44 -52.70 -31.82
C PRO A 17 1.51 -51.41 -32.65
N LEU A 18 0.36 -50.95 -33.14
CA LEU A 18 0.19 -49.61 -33.68
C LEU A 18 0.42 -48.62 -32.52
N TYR A 19 1.61 -48.03 -32.46
CA TYR A 19 1.84 -46.87 -31.61
C TYR A 19 0.97 -45.71 -32.11
N ALA A 20 -0.08 -45.38 -31.35
CA ALA A 20 -0.91 -44.22 -31.64
C ALA A 20 -0.04 -42.96 -31.65
N GLN A 21 -0.12 -42.17 -32.73
CA GLN A 21 0.55 -40.88 -32.80
C GLN A 21 -0.03 -39.95 -31.72
N PRO A 22 0.80 -39.25 -30.93
CA PRO A 22 0.31 -38.34 -29.90
C PRO A 22 -0.52 -37.22 -30.55
N ASP A 23 -1.71 -37.00 -30.01
CA ASP A 23 -2.69 -36.01 -30.47
C ASP A 23 -2.44 -34.61 -29.87
N ARG A 24 -1.51 -34.50 -28.93
CA ARG A 24 -1.13 -33.28 -28.21
C ARG A 24 0.34 -33.29 -27.78
N SER A 25 0.93 -32.10 -27.70
CA SER A 25 2.28 -31.90 -27.14
C SER A 25 2.16 -31.46 -25.69
N VAL A 26 2.74 -32.21 -24.76
CA VAL A 26 2.67 -31.92 -23.33
C VAL A 26 3.90 -31.11 -22.92
N VAL A 27 3.68 -29.86 -22.52
CA VAL A 27 4.71 -28.95 -22.04
C VAL A 27 5.01 -29.22 -20.58
N THR A 28 6.22 -29.67 -20.25
CA THR A 28 6.58 -30.01 -18.87
C THR A 28 7.51 -28.96 -18.24
N LEU A 29 7.12 -28.46 -17.07
CA LEU A 29 7.95 -27.55 -16.27
C LEU A 29 8.85 -28.35 -15.33
N ALA A 30 10.06 -28.69 -15.79
CA ALA A 30 11.02 -29.47 -15.01
C ALA A 30 11.38 -28.77 -13.68
N LYS A 31 11.18 -29.48 -12.57
CA LYS A 31 11.47 -29.03 -11.20
C LYS A 31 12.91 -29.35 -10.84
N ASP A 32 13.84 -28.55 -11.35
CA ASP A 32 15.25 -28.69 -11.02
C ASP A 32 15.53 -28.05 -9.64
N PRO A 33 16.24 -28.73 -8.71
CA PRO A 33 16.67 -28.13 -7.46
C PRO A 33 17.79 -27.13 -7.73
N ALA A 34 17.42 -25.95 -8.22
CA ALA A 34 18.34 -24.86 -8.46
C ALA A 34 18.01 -23.71 -7.51
N GLY A 35 18.99 -23.36 -6.67
CA GLY A 35 18.96 -22.25 -5.74
C GLY A 35 19.02 -20.89 -6.43
N LEU A 36 18.12 -20.63 -7.38
CA LEU A 36 18.00 -19.32 -8.02
C LEU A 36 17.73 -18.21 -6.99
N PHE A 37 17.22 -18.54 -5.80
CA PHE A 37 16.68 -17.52 -4.91
C PHE A 37 16.72 -17.89 -3.43
N LYS A 38 17.83 -17.59 -2.78
CA LYS A 38 18.06 -17.95 -1.37
C LYS A 38 17.42 -16.99 -0.36
N SER A 39 16.88 -15.85 -0.81
CA SER A 39 16.28 -14.85 0.08
C SER A 39 15.11 -14.12 -0.60
N TYR A 40 13.90 -14.66 -0.45
CA TYR A 40 12.69 -13.91 -0.77
C TYR A 40 11.85 -13.67 0.48
N LYS A 41 11.09 -12.58 0.48
CA LYS A 41 10.12 -12.26 1.52
C LYS A 41 8.68 -12.40 1.01
N PHE A 42 8.42 -13.42 0.17
CA PHE A 42 7.09 -13.73 -0.35
C PHE A 42 6.92 -15.24 -0.51
N PHE A 43 5.67 -15.69 -0.60
CA PHE A 43 5.30 -17.04 -1.02
C PHE A 43 4.13 -16.97 -2.00
N ILE A 44 3.93 -18.02 -2.79
CA ILE A 44 2.80 -18.07 -3.73
C ILE A 44 1.54 -18.44 -2.96
N GLN A 45 0.59 -17.52 -2.90
CA GLN A 45 -0.70 -17.72 -2.25
C GLN A 45 -1.74 -18.27 -3.24
N ASN A 46 -1.74 -17.79 -4.49
CA ASN A 46 -2.62 -18.32 -5.54
C ASN A 46 -2.12 -17.96 -6.95
N VAL A 47 -2.56 -18.72 -7.95
CA VAL A 47 -2.43 -18.38 -9.37
C VAL A 47 -3.82 -18.42 -10.01
N GLU A 48 -4.10 -17.47 -10.90
CA GLU A 48 -5.37 -17.36 -11.61
C GLU A 48 -5.13 -17.35 -13.13
N ASP A 49 -5.78 -18.26 -13.86
CA ASP A 49 -5.83 -18.22 -15.32
C ASP A 49 -6.91 -17.23 -15.77
N GLN A 50 -6.48 -16.03 -16.16
CA GLN A 50 -7.33 -15.00 -16.77
C GLN A 50 -6.90 -14.71 -18.21
N ARG A 51 -6.42 -15.74 -18.92
CA ARG A 51 -6.24 -15.69 -20.37
C ARG A 51 -7.59 -15.48 -21.06
N PRO A 52 -7.63 -15.03 -22.34
CA PRO A 52 -8.89 -14.84 -23.06
C PRO A 52 -9.80 -16.09 -23.12
N GLN A 53 -9.20 -17.28 -23.07
CA GLN A 53 -9.91 -18.56 -22.99
C GLN A 53 -9.27 -19.41 -21.87
N PRO A 54 -9.71 -19.26 -20.61
CA PRO A 54 -9.16 -20.03 -19.49
C PRO A 54 -9.35 -21.53 -19.70
N GLY A 55 -8.35 -22.33 -19.34
CA GLY A 55 -8.34 -23.78 -19.56
C GLY A 55 -8.09 -24.23 -21.01
N ALA A 56 -7.99 -23.32 -21.98
CA ALA A 56 -7.60 -23.67 -23.34
C ALA A 56 -6.12 -24.09 -23.43
N ALA A 57 -5.80 -24.82 -24.50
CA ALA A 57 -4.43 -25.12 -24.90
C ALA A 57 -3.58 -23.85 -25.00
N LEU A 58 -2.26 -23.98 -24.87
CA LEU A 58 -1.32 -22.87 -24.99
C LEU A 58 -1.22 -22.36 -26.44
N GLY A 59 -1.59 -23.19 -27.41
CA GLY A 59 -1.53 -22.88 -28.82
C GLY A 59 -1.27 -24.14 -29.62
N LYS A 60 -0.61 -24.01 -30.76
CA LYS A 60 -0.33 -25.13 -31.67
C LYS A 60 1.17 -25.24 -31.93
N VAL A 61 1.66 -26.46 -31.89
CA VAL A 61 3.05 -26.83 -32.22
C VAL A 61 3.07 -27.87 -33.33
N ILE A 62 4.18 -27.95 -34.05
CA ILE A 62 4.39 -28.89 -35.14
C ILE A 62 5.12 -30.12 -34.62
N ALA A 63 4.46 -31.28 -34.66
CA ALA A 63 5.06 -32.56 -34.32
C ALA A 63 4.63 -33.62 -35.33
N PHE A 64 5.55 -34.51 -35.70
CA PHE A 64 5.30 -35.59 -36.66
C PHE A 64 4.63 -35.11 -37.97
N GLY A 65 5.00 -33.91 -38.41
CA GLY A 65 4.50 -33.27 -39.63
C GLY A 65 3.09 -32.69 -39.56
N LYS A 66 2.46 -32.63 -38.38
CA LYS A 66 1.12 -32.07 -38.16
C LYS A 66 1.16 -30.96 -37.11
N GLU A 67 0.21 -30.04 -37.20
CA GLU A 67 -0.09 -29.12 -36.10
C GLU A 67 -0.90 -29.86 -35.04
N ILE A 68 -0.37 -29.90 -33.82
CA ILE A 68 -1.04 -30.48 -32.64
C ILE A 68 -1.12 -29.43 -31.52
N PRO A 69 -2.16 -29.46 -30.68
CA PRO A 69 -2.27 -28.55 -29.55
C PRO A 69 -1.11 -28.75 -28.55
N ALA A 70 -0.54 -27.64 -28.07
CA ALA A 70 0.38 -27.63 -26.93
C ALA A 70 -0.41 -27.41 -25.64
N VAL A 71 -0.25 -28.31 -24.67
CA VAL A 71 -0.99 -28.30 -23.40
C VAL A 71 -0.04 -28.48 -22.22
N LEU A 72 -0.41 -27.99 -21.04
CA LEU A 72 0.22 -28.43 -19.80
C LEU A 72 -0.42 -29.78 -19.35
N PRO A 73 0.20 -30.53 -18.42
CA PRO A 73 -0.36 -31.79 -17.91
C PRO A 73 -1.74 -31.61 -17.25
N GLY A 74 -1.93 -30.48 -16.55
CA GLY A 74 -3.17 -30.06 -15.92
C GLY A 74 -3.60 -28.65 -16.31
N LYS A 75 -4.45 -28.03 -15.48
CA LYS A 75 -4.89 -26.65 -15.67
C LYS A 75 -3.72 -25.68 -15.50
N VAL A 76 -3.73 -24.56 -16.24
CA VAL A 76 -2.63 -23.57 -16.22
C VAL A 76 -2.38 -23.02 -14.82
N GLU A 77 -3.44 -22.66 -14.11
CA GLU A 77 -3.36 -22.16 -12.75
C GLU A 77 -2.77 -23.19 -11.77
N THR A 78 -3.12 -24.48 -11.89
CA THR A 78 -2.61 -25.55 -11.03
C THR A 78 -1.13 -25.81 -11.31
N GLU A 79 -0.76 -25.97 -12.57
CA GLU A 79 0.61 -26.32 -12.98
C GLU A 79 1.60 -25.18 -12.67
N LEU A 80 1.19 -23.92 -12.90
CA LEU A 80 2.01 -22.77 -12.56
C LEU A 80 2.07 -22.51 -11.06
N PHE A 81 0.99 -22.74 -10.32
CA PHE A 81 1.01 -22.68 -8.86
C PHE A 81 1.99 -23.70 -8.29
N ASP A 82 1.92 -24.96 -8.74
CA ASP A 82 2.80 -26.03 -8.29
C ASP A 82 4.26 -25.77 -8.63
N TYR A 83 4.52 -25.17 -9.80
CA TYR A 83 5.87 -24.82 -10.23
C TYR A 83 6.42 -23.63 -9.45
N TRP A 84 5.71 -22.50 -9.40
CA TRP A 84 6.19 -21.32 -8.68
C TRP A 84 6.28 -21.56 -7.17
N SER A 85 5.38 -22.35 -6.58
CA SER A 85 5.45 -22.74 -5.16
C SER A 85 6.59 -23.71 -4.85
N PHE A 86 7.11 -24.41 -5.86
CA PHE A 86 8.31 -25.23 -5.72
C PHE A 86 9.58 -24.37 -5.68
N ILE A 87 9.66 -23.33 -6.53
CA ILE A 87 10.85 -22.47 -6.62
C ILE A 87 10.84 -21.27 -5.66
N ALA A 88 9.67 -20.86 -5.16
CA ALA A 88 9.53 -19.82 -4.13
C ALA A 88 9.74 -20.41 -2.71
N PRO A 89 10.05 -19.59 -1.69
CA PRO A 89 10.17 -20.06 -0.33
C PRO A 89 8.84 -20.59 0.19
N LYS A 90 8.96 -21.45 1.20
CA LYS A 90 7.79 -21.90 1.95
C LYS A 90 7.19 -20.72 2.73
N LYS A 91 5.89 -20.84 2.99
CA LYS A 91 5.11 -19.84 3.70
C LYS A 91 5.71 -19.59 5.09
N GLU A 92 6.01 -18.33 5.35
CA GLU A 92 6.33 -17.78 6.67
C GLU A 92 5.36 -16.64 6.97
N GLN A 93 5.03 -16.39 8.24
CA GLN A 93 4.04 -15.37 8.61
C GLN A 93 4.43 -13.96 8.17
N THR A 94 5.73 -13.68 8.10
CA THR A 94 6.30 -12.39 7.70
C THR A 94 6.31 -12.19 6.19
N TYR A 95 6.16 -13.26 5.40
CA TYR A 95 6.27 -13.20 3.94
C TYR A 95 4.98 -12.67 3.29
N LEU A 96 5.15 -11.97 2.18
CA LEU A 96 4.04 -11.41 1.40
C LEU A 96 3.28 -12.54 0.66
N PRO A 97 1.96 -12.67 0.85
CA PRO A 97 1.14 -13.65 0.14
C PRO A 97 0.89 -13.19 -1.31
N LEU A 98 1.65 -13.74 -2.25
CA LEU A 98 1.63 -13.31 -3.64
C LEU A 98 0.53 -14.01 -4.44
N TYR A 99 -0.27 -13.23 -5.15
CA TYR A 99 -1.24 -13.69 -6.14
C TYR A 99 -0.72 -13.37 -7.54
N ILE A 100 -0.72 -14.35 -8.43
CA ILE A 100 -0.25 -14.19 -9.81
C ILE A 100 -1.42 -14.39 -10.76
N THR A 101 -1.71 -13.38 -11.57
CA THR A 101 -2.71 -13.50 -12.65
C THR A 101 -1.99 -13.77 -13.96
N VAL A 102 -2.36 -14.84 -14.66
CA VAL A 102 -1.88 -15.12 -16.02
C VAL A 102 -2.85 -14.49 -17.02
N LYS A 103 -2.35 -13.50 -17.78
CA LYS A 103 -3.11 -12.82 -18.85
C LYS A 103 -2.80 -13.41 -20.23
N GLU A 104 -1.60 -13.93 -20.41
CA GLU A 104 -1.18 -14.65 -21.61
C GLU A 104 -0.18 -15.72 -21.23
N LEU A 105 -0.36 -16.93 -21.76
CA LEU A 105 0.67 -17.95 -21.86
C LEU A 105 0.39 -18.70 -23.16
N SER A 106 1.26 -18.50 -24.15
CA SER A 106 1.05 -19.06 -25.48
C SER A 106 2.30 -19.66 -26.08
N VAL A 107 2.12 -20.70 -26.89
CA VAL A 107 3.16 -21.33 -27.71
C VAL A 107 2.57 -21.58 -29.09
N ASN A 108 3.09 -20.89 -30.10
CA ASN A 108 2.62 -21.02 -31.48
C ASN A 108 3.78 -21.27 -32.42
N GLU A 109 3.65 -22.28 -33.26
CA GLU A 109 4.65 -22.62 -34.27
C GLU A 109 4.07 -22.58 -35.68
N LYS A 110 4.95 -22.33 -36.65
CA LYS A 110 4.64 -22.35 -38.08
C LYS A 110 5.77 -23.02 -38.85
N ARG A 111 5.42 -23.86 -39.83
CA ARG A 111 6.38 -24.45 -40.77
C ARG A 111 6.81 -23.36 -41.75
N VAL A 112 8.11 -23.14 -41.88
CA VAL A 112 8.68 -22.13 -42.80
C VAL A 112 9.56 -22.74 -43.88
N GLY A 113 9.81 -24.05 -43.83
CA GLY A 113 10.54 -24.79 -44.86
C GLY A 113 10.65 -26.28 -44.53
N PRO A 114 11.30 -27.07 -45.41
CA PRO A 114 11.58 -28.48 -45.14
C PRO A 114 12.38 -28.64 -43.85
N ASN A 115 11.87 -29.44 -42.91
CA ASN A 115 12.48 -29.65 -41.60
C ASN A 115 12.83 -28.35 -40.85
N ARG A 116 12.04 -27.28 -41.03
CA ARG A 116 12.27 -25.99 -40.39
C ARG A 116 10.98 -25.37 -39.86
N VAL A 117 10.92 -25.23 -38.54
CA VAL A 117 9.80 -24.66 -37.80
C VAL A 117 10.28 -23.40 -37.07
N THR A 118 9.49 -22.32 -37.17
CA THR A 118 9.66 -21.13 -36.32
C THR A 118 8.56 -21.13 -35.28
N GLY A 119 8.88 -20.80 -34.05
CA GLY A 119 7.92 -20.67 -32.98
C GLY A 119 8.08 -19.42 -32.16
N GLU A 120 7.01 -19.05 -31.48
CA GLU A 120 6.94 -17.95 -30.54
C GLU A 120 6.31 -18.44 -29.23
N VAL A 121 6.93 -18.09 -28.11
CA VAL A 121 6.36 -18.25 -26.78
C VAL A 121 6.11 -16.87 -26.19
N ARG A 122 4.92 -16.63 -25.64
CA ARG A 122 4.60 -15.38 -24.93
C ARG A 122 4.10 -15.66 -23.52
N LEU A 123 4.44 -14.75 -22.60
CA LEU A 123 3.95 -14.74 -21.23
C LEU A 123 3.58 -13.30 -20.84
N ASN A 124 2.42 -13.13 -20.23
CA ASN A 124 1.99 -11.89 -19.60
C ASN A 124 1.36 -12.20 -18.26
N VAL A 125 1.94 -11.68 -17.18
CA VAL A 125 1.49 -11.89 -15.81
C VAL A 125 1.35 -10.57 -15.04
N ARG A 126 0.45 -10.57 -14.06
CA ARG A 126 0.31 -9.50 -13.06
C ARG A 126 0.52 -10.07 -11.67
N PHE A 127 1.13 -9.27 -10.81
CA PHE A 127 1.43 -9.61 -9.42
C PHE A 127 0.65 -8.68 -8.51
N ARG A 128 -0.10 -9.26 -7.57
CA ARG A 128 -0.86 -8.52 -6.54
C ARG A 128 -0.78 -9.25 -5.21
N TRP A 129 -1.19 -8.57 -4.16
CA TRP A 129 -1.52 -9.18 -2.88
C TRP A 129 -2.80 -8.55 -2.34
N TYR A 130 -3.28 -9.05 -1.21
CA TYR A 130 -4.46 -8.50 -0.56
C TYR A 130 -4.08 -7.91 0.79
N ARG A 131 -4.45 -6.64 0.98
CA ARG A 131 -4.35 -5.93 2.25
C ARG A 131 -5.77 -5.58 2.67
N ASN A 132 -6.20 -6.09 3.83
CA ASN A 132 -7.57 -5.89 4.33
C ASN A 132 -8.67 -6.25 3.30
N MET A 133 -8.50 -7.39 2.62
CA MET A 133 -9.38 -7.88 1.54
C MET A 133 -9.46 -6.98 0.29
N GLN A 134 -8.67 -5.90 0.22
CA GLN A 134 -8.54 -5.07 -0.98
C GLN A 134 -7.32 -5.50 -1.81
N PRO A 135 -7.45 -5.61 -3.13
CA PRO A 135 -6.33 -5.95 -4.00
C PRO A 135 -5.35 -4.78 -4.09
N VAL A 136 -4.08 -5.06 -3.85
CA VAL A 136 -2.97 -4.12 -4.05
C VAL A 136 -2.12 -4.63 -5.20
N GLU A 137 -2.22 -3.97 -6.35
CA GLU A 137 -1.40 -4.25 -7.52
C GLU A 137 0.06 -3.87 -7.25
N LEU A 138 0.98 -4.78 -7.59
CA LEU A 138 2.42 -4.61 -7.34
C LEU A 138 3.16 -4.26 -8.64
N THR A 139 3.21 -5.21 -9.57
CA THR A 139 3.87 -5.05 -10.87
C THR A 139 3.29 -6.02 -11.90
N GLY A 140 3.66 -5.86 -13.16
CA GLY A 140 3.39 -6.83 -14.22
C GLY A 140 4.65 -7.17 -15.00
N TYR A 141 4.64 -8.33 -15.64
CA TYR A 141 5.74 -8.79 -16.49
C TYR A 141 5.19 -9.37 -17.78
N GLN A 142 5.68 -8.85 -18.91
CA GLN A 142 5.35 -9.34 -20.23
C GLN A 142 6.65 -9.62 -20.99
N THR A 143 6.73 -10.81 -21.60
CA THR A 143 7.91 -11.26 -22.34
C THR A 143 7.52 -12.19 -23.48
N ALA A 144 8.38 -12.27 -24.48
CA ALA A 144 8.23 -13.18 -25.61
C ALA A 144 9.60 -13.72 -26.02
N ALA A 145 9.62 -14.96 -26.52
CA ALA A 145 10.81 -15.57 -27.11
C ALA A 145 10.46 -16.21 -28.45
N ASN A 146 11.27 -15.89 -29.46
CA ASN A 146 11.20 -16.51 -30.77
C ASN A 146 12.30 -17.58 -30.90
N TYR A 147 12.00 -18.66 -31.61
CA TYR A 147 12.97 -19.73 -31.86
C TYR A 147 12.77 -20.34 -33.24
N THR A 148 13.83 -20.98 -33.73
CA THR A 148 13.79 -21.82 -34.92
C THR A 148 14.35 -23.18 -34.55
N ARG A 149 13.69 -24.25 -35.00
CA ARG A 149 14.11 -25.63 -34.73
C ARG A 149 13.83 -26.55 -35.92
N PRO A 150 14.53 -27.70 -36.01
CA PRO A 150 14.07 -28.80 -36.84
C PRO A 150 12.80 -29.43 -36.27
N GLU A 151 12.02 -30.11 -37.12
CA GLU A 151 10.76 -30.77 -36.71
C GLU A 151 10.99 -31.89 -35.69
N THR A 152 12.20 -32.44 -35.66
CA THR A 152 12.63 -33.53 -34.78
C THR A 152 13.03 -33.10 -33.37
N ALA A 153 13.19 -31.80 -33.11
CA ALA A 153 13.59 -31.28 -31.80
C ALA A 153 12.39 -30.70 -31.03
N PHE A 154 12.29 -30.94 -29.73
CA PHE A 154 11.22 -30.40 -28.86
C PHE A 154 11.81 -29.39 -27.87
N THR A 155 11.89 -28.12 -28.27
CA THR A 155 12.57 -27.07 -27.50
C THR A 155 11.62 -26.12 -26.75
N HIS A 156 10.32 -26.17 -27.04
CA HIS A 156 9.35 -25.22 -26.50
C HIS A 156 9.22 -25.31 -24.97
N ASP A 157 9.32 -26.49 -24.37
CA ASP A 157 9.27 -26.69 -22.92
C ASP A 157 10.33 -25.88 -22.18
N LYS A 158 11.57 -25.90 -22.68
CA LYS A 158 12.69 -25.16 -22.09
C LYS A 158 12.43 -23.65 -22.14
N LEU A 159 11.86 -23.16 -23.24
CA LEU A 159 11.56 -21.74 -23.42
C LEU A 159 10.37 -21.31 -22.57
N VAL A 160 9.31 -22.10 -22.49
CA VAL A 160 8.17 -21.84 -21.60
C VAL A 160 8.66 -21.76 -20.16
N LYS A 161 9.43 -22.76 -19.70
CA LYS A 161 10.04 -22.76 -18.36
C LYS A 161 10.89 -21.51 -18.14
N GLN A 162 11.75 -21.15 -19.10
CA GLN A 162 12.60 -19.97 -19.00
C GLN A 162 11.78 -18.68 -18.81
N LEU A 163 10.69 -18.48 -19.55
CA LEU A 163 9.82 -17.31 -19.40
C LEU A 163 9.13 -17.29 -18.02
N VAL A 164 8.68 -18.45 -17.55
CA VAL A 164 8.06 -18.64 -16.22
C VAL A 164 9.06 -18.34 -15.09
N ASP A 165 10.33 -18.75 -15.22
CA ASP A 165 11.41 -18.44 -14.28
C ASP A 165 11.74 -16.94 -14.25
N GLN A 166 11.77 -16.32 -15.44
CA GLN A 166 12.03 -14.89 -15.58
C GLN A 166 10.93 -14.04 -14.93
N ALA A 167 9.67 -14.47 -14.97
CA ALA A 167 8.57 -13.76 -14.34
C ALA A 167 8.77 -13.65 -12.82
N LEU A 168 9.15 -14.74 -12.15
CA LEU A 168 9.38 -14.71 -10.71
C LEU A 168 10.67 -13.94 -10.36
N SER A 169 11.71 -14.09 -11.19
CA SER A 169 12.96 -13.30 -11.06
C SER A 169 12.69 -11.80 -11.17
N HIS A 170 11.84 -11.39 -12.12
CA HIS A 170 11.41 -10.01 -12.27
C HIS A 170 10.70 -9.51 -11.02
N PHE A 171 9.72 -10.26 -10.51
CA PHE A 171 8.98 -9.88 -9.31
C PHE A 171 9.89 -9.70 -8.10
N HIS A 172 10.85 -10.60 -7.90
CA HIS A 172 11.82 -10.49 -6.83
C HIS A 172 12.73 -9.28 -6.93
N LYS A 173 13.26 -9.02 -8.13
CA LYS A 173 14.05 -7.81 -8.38
C LYS A 173 13.22 -6.56 -8.10
N TRP A 174 11.96 -6.56 -8.52
CA TRP A 174 11.03 -5.47 -8.23
C TRP A 174 10.81 -5.31 -6.72
N MET A 175 10.52 -6.39 -5.99
CA MET A 175 10.29 -6.36 -4.54
C MET A 175 11.52 -5.85 -3.79
N THR A 176 12.71 -6.36 -4.09
CA THR A 176 13.96 -5.93 -3.45
C THR A 176 14.30 -4.47 -3.73
N THR A 177 13.99 -3.99 -4.94
CA THR A 177 14.21 -2.60 -5.32
C THR A 177 13.27 -1.64 -4.57
N ASN A 178 12.03 -2.08 -4.32
CA ASN A 178 10.94 -1.26 -3.80
C ASN A 178 10.65 -1.46 -2.30
N ALA A 179 11.25 -2.45 -1.65
CA ALA A 179 11.11 -2.68 -0.21
C ALA A 179 11.47 -1.40 0.57
N GLY A 180 10.59 -0.98 1.48
CA GLY A 180 10.74 0.27 2.24
C GLY A 180 10.66 1.56 1.40
N LYS A 181 10.27 1.50 0.12
CA LYS A 181 10.19 2.67 -0.78
C LYS A 181 8.83 2.86 -1.44
N THR A 182 7.96 1.85 -1.41
CA THR A 182 6.61 1.94 -1.96
C THR A 182 5.55 1.65 -0.90
N PRO A 183 4.45 2.44 -0.83
CA PRO A 183 3.31 2.13 0.04
C PRO A 183 2.61 0.82 -0.34
N ALA A 184 2.81 0.31 -1.56
CA ALA A 184 2.21 -0.94 -2.03
C ALA A 184 2.71 -2.18 -1.26
N LEU A 185 3.89 -2.09 -0.62
CA LEU A 185 4.46 -3.16 0.20
C LEU A 185 4.25 -2.94 1.71
N ALA A 186 3.76 -1.76 2.11
CA ALA A 186 3.48 -1.47 3.51
C ALA A 186 2.31 -2.34 4.03
N ARG A 187 2.48 -2.87 5.23
CA ARG A 187 1.51 -3.69 5.95
C ARG A 187 0.78 -2.89 7.01
N ASN A 188 1.48 -1.97 7.66
CA ASN A 188 0.92 -1.18 8.75
C ASN A 188 0.98 0.31 8.43
N LEU A 189 0.17 1.08 9.14
CA LEU A 189 0.21 2.53 9.16
C LEU A 189 0.70 2.98 10.53
N VAL A 190 1.72 3.83 10.56
CA VAL A 190 2.31 4.34 11.81
C VAL A 190 2.22 5.85 11.83
N LEU A 191 1.61 6.39 12.88
CA LEU A 191 1.55 7.83 13.11
C LEU A 191 2.80 8.32 13.83
N ALA A 192 3.42 9.36 13.29
CA ALA A 192 4.50 10.10 13.93
C ALA A 192 4.08 11.56 14.12
N PHE A 193 4.09 12.06 15.36
CA PHE A 193 3.72 13.43 15.66
C PHE A 193 4.95 14.29 15.93
N LYS A 194 4.98 15.51 15.39
CA LYS A 194 5.97 16.53 15.73
C LYS A 194 5.28 17.87 16.00
N GLU A 195 5.83 18.66 16.91
CA GLU A 195 5.41 20.05 17.09
C GLU A 195 6.29 20.97 16.23
N ILE A 196 5.68 21.94 15.57
CA ILE A 196 6.36 22.91 14.73
C ILE A 196 6.35 24.25 15.43
N ASN A 197 7.52 24.61 15.91
CA ASN A 197 7.75 25.85 16.63
C ASN A 197 8.78 26.68 15.85
N ASN A 198 8.34 27.34 14.77
CA ASN A 198 9.24 28.15 13.95
C ASN A 198 9.45 29.53 14.58
N THR A 199 10.57 29.70 15.26
CA THR A 199 10.92 30.94 15.98
C THR A 199 11.17 32.14 15.06
N ALA A 200 11.30 31.94 13.74
CA ALA A 200 11.56 33.00 12.76
C ALA A 200 10.29 33.66 12.17
N SER A 201 9.08 33.30 12.64
CA SER A 201 7.86 33.93 12.11
C SER A 201 7.63 35.32 12.73
N GLU A 202 7.75 36.37 11.92
CA GLU A 202 7.56 37.76 12.38
C GLU A 202 6.15 38.00 12.94
N ASP A 203 5.12 37.45 12.28
CA ASP A 203 3.71 37.69 12.61
C ASP A 203 3.03 36.58 13.44
N THR A 204 3.75 35.50 13.77
CA THR A 204 3.17 34.36 14.48
C THR A 204 3.86 34.13 15.81
N VAL A 205 3.09 33.86 16.86
CA VAL A 205 3.60 33.28 18.11
C VAL A 205 3.21 31.81 18.14
N PHE A 206 4.20 30.90 18.18
CA PHE A 206 3.94 29.48 18.39
C PHE A 206 3.77 29.17 19.88
N TYR A 207 2.87 28.25 20.21
CA TYR A 207 2.56 27.91 21.58
C TYR A 207 3.77 27.33 22.31
N SER A 208 4.07 27.85 23.48
CA SER A 208 5.05 27.26 24.37
C SER A 208 4.71 27.61 25.82
N PRO A 209 4.71 26.64 26.75
CA PRO A 209 4.53 26.94 28.17
C PRO A 209 5.66 27.84 28.71
N LYS A 210 6.82 27.86 28.04
CA LYS A 210 7.97 28.71 28.39
C LYS A 210 7.89 30.12 27.80
N ARG A 211 6.95 30.38 26.88
CA ARG A 211 6.70 31.70 26.29
C ARG A 211 5.20 32.01 26.28
N PRO A 212 4.63 32.37 27.45
CA PRO A 212 3.26 32.91 27.55
C PRO A 212 3.13 34.19 26.72
N LEU A 213 1.93 34.54 26.25
CA LEU A 213 1.64 35.78 25.52
C LEU A 213 2.05 37.03 26.31
N VAL A 214 2.52 38.05 25.60
CA VAL A 214 2.73 39.40 26.16
C VAL A 214 2.08 40.45 25.26
N TRP A 215 1.85 41.65 25.78
CA TRP A 215 1.15 42.70 25.04
C TRP A 215 1.85 43.12 23.72
N ASP A 216 3.16 42.91 23.60
CA ASP A 216 3.89 43.18 22.35
C ASP A 216 3.53 42.23 21.21
N ASP A 217 2.90 41.09 21.50
CA ASP A 217 2.36 40.17 20.50
C ASP A 217 1.08 40.73 19.85
N PHE A 218 0.39 41.67 20.48
CA PHE A 218 -0.88 42.24 20.00
C PHE A 218 -0.61 43.48 19.15
N LYS A 219 -0.36 43.27 17.85
CA LYS A 219 0.11 44.32 16.93
C LYS A 219 -1.00 45.24 16.44
N VAL A 220 -2.26 44.83 16.50
CA VAL A 220 -3.38 45.70 16.16
C VAL A 220 -3.68 46.62 17.33
N ARG A 221 -3.56 47.92 17.09
CA ARG A 221 -3.65 48.96 18.13
C ARG A 221 -5.08 49.32 18.54
N SER A 222 -6.07 48.99 17.72
CA SER A 222 -7.47 49.36 17.96
C SER A 222 -8.42 48.29 17.44
N ALA A 223 -9.49 48.05 18.19
CA ALA A 223 -10.61 47.22 17.76
C ALA A 223 -11.24 47.74 16.46
N LYS A 224 -12.00 46.88 15.77
CA LYS A 224 -12.94 47.35 14.73
C LYS A 224 -13.90 48.39 15.35
N PRO A 225 -14.25 49.48 14.63
CA PRO A 225 -15.22 50.46 15.10
C PRO A 225 -16.50 49.78 15.60
N GLY A 226 -16.95 50.14 16.82
CA GLY A 226 -18.14 49.56 17.46
C GLY A 226 -17.93 48.28 18.28
N SER A 227 -16.70 47.75 18.38
CA SER A 227 -16.42 46.60 19.25
C SER A 227 -16.59 46.95 20.73
N ARG A 228 -17.39 46.17 21.46
CA ARG A 228 -17.58 46.27 22.93
C ARG A 228 -16.51 45.53 23.74
N TYR A 229 -15.62 44.79 23.08
CA TYR A 229 -14.63 43.94 23.76
C TYR A 229 -13.38 44.73 24.18
N ALA A 230 -12.72 44.26 25.23
CA ALA A 230 -11.50 44.84 25.80
C ALA A 230 -10.25 44.47 24.99
N ALA A 231 -10.18 43.22 24.55
CA ALA A 231 -9.16 42.64 23.69
C ALA A 231 -9.78 41.52 22.85
N ALA A 232 -9.01 41.03 21.88
CA ALA A 232 -9.29 39.78 21.19
C ALA A 232 -7.97 39.16 20.74
N VAL A 233 -7.79 37.88 21.04
CA VAL A 233 -6.71 37.05 20.52
C VAL A 233 -7.20 36.19 19.37
N PHE A 234 -6.38 36.08 18.32
CA PHE A 234 -6.59 35.12 17.25
C PHE A 234 -5.65 33.94 17.47
N THR A 235 -6.17 32.87 18.08
CA THR A 235 -5.46 31.60 18.24
C THR A 235 -6.07 30.51 17.37
N SER A 236 -5.21 29.63 16.86
CA SER A 236 -5.65 28.49 16.07
C SER A 236 -4.59 27.40 16.06
N PHE A 237 -4.95 26.25 15.50
CA PHE A 237 -3.99 25.21 15.19
C PHE A 237 -4.18 24.71 13.75
N GLY A 238 -3.09 24.24 13.17
CA GLY A 238 -3.06 23.59 11.88
C GLY A 238 -2.10 22.42 11.90
N TYR A 239 -2.08 21.66 10.82
CA TYR A 239 -1.11 20.59 10.65
C TYR A 239 -0.51 20.60 9.24
N GLU A 240 0.70 20.08 9.13
CA GLU A 240 1.28 19.63 7.87
C GLU A 240 1.40 18.11 7.92
N GLY A 241 1.01 17.46 6.83
CA GLY A 241 1.09 16.01 6.68
C GLY A 241 2.11 15.64 5.62
N ARG A 242 2.91 14.61 5.89
CA ARG A 242 3.63 13.86 4.85
C ARG A 242 3.61 12.39 5.17
N SER A 243 3.58 11.54 4.15
CA SER A 243 3.72 10.10 4.32
C SER A 243 4.92 9.58 3.55
N TYR A 244 5.56 8.55 4.09
CA TYR A 244 6.65 7.86 3.43
C TYR A 244 6.72 6.39 3.88
N PRO A 245 7.04 5.47 2.97
CA PRO A 245 7.30 4.09 3.34
C PRO A 245 8.58 3.99 4.19
N LYS A 246 8.55 3.11 5.18
CA LYS A 246 9.71 2.75 6.00
C LYS A 246 9.57 1.29 6.40
N ASP A 247 10.50 0.45 5.97
CA ASP A 247 10.45 -0.99 6.17
C ASP A 247 9.10 -1.59 5.70
N ASP A 248 8.33 -2.21 6.60
CA ASP A 248 7.01 -2.77 6.35
C ASP A 248 5.86 -1.78 6.69
N ASP A 249 6.17 -0.52 7.01
CA ASP A 249 5.20 0.48 7.44
C ASP A 249 5.04 1.63 6.45
N LEU A 250 3.85 2.22 6.40
CA LEU A 250 3.64 3.57 5.91
C LEU A 250 3.65 4.52 7.10
N VAL A 251 4.70 5.33 7.21
CA VAL A 251 4.78 6.35 8.27
C VAL A 251 4.04 7.60 7.79
N VAL A 252 3.05 8.04 8.58
CA VAL A 252 2.36 9.31 8.39
C VAL A 252 2.85 10.28 9.45
N GLU A 253 3.67 11.24 9.03
CA GLU A 253 4.20 12.28 9.90
C GLU A 253 3.27 13.48 9.89
N ILE A 254 2.80 13.85 11.09
CA ILE A 254 1.87 14.95 11.33
C ILE A 254 2.58 16.01 12.16
N GLY A 255 2.88 17.13 11.51
CA GLY A 255 3.48 18.29 12.14
C GLY A 255 2.43 19.29 12.59
N LEU A 256 2.27 19.49 13.89
CA LEU A 256 1.27 20.38 14.46
C LEU A 256 1.83 21.79 14.66
N LYS A 257 1.06 22.78 14.24
CA LYS A 257 1.31 24.20 14.46
C LYS A 257 0.21 24.70 15.39
N ILE A 258 0.56 25.07 16.61
CA ILE A 258 -0.36 25.72 17.55
C ILE A 258 0.11 27.16 17.66
N PHE A 259 -0.73 28.12 17.30
CA PHE A 259 -0.25 29.48 17.08
C PHE A 259 -1.26 30.57 17.39
N MET A 260 -0.72 31.77 17.56
CA MET A 260 -1.43 33.04 17.66
C MET A 260 -0.94 33.99 16.56
N VAL A 261 -1.87 34.69 15.90
CA VAL A 261 -1.56 35.64 14.81
C VAL A 261 -1.51 37.07 15.37
N LYS A 262 -0.32 37.68 15.34
CA LYS A 262 -0.04 38.99 15.94
C LYS A 262 -0.82 40.11 15.26
N SER A 263 -0.86 40.11 13.93
CA SER A 263 -1.59 41.08 13.10
C SER A 263 -3.12 40.95 13.15
N MET A 264 -3.66 39.91 13.78
CA MET A 264 -5.12 39.73 13.96
C MET A 264 -5.57 39.90 15.42
N SER A 265 -4.62 40.09 16.34
CA SER A 265 -4.91 40.22 17.76
C SER A 265 -4.69 41.65 18.24
N TRP A 266 -5.61 42.13 19.08
CA TRP A 266 -5.60 43.50 19.61
C TRP A 266 -5.99 43.54 21.08
N GLY A 267 -5.60 44.63 21.73
CA GLY A 267 -6.04 44.97 23.08
C GLY A 267 -6.07 46.47 23.23
N ARG A 268 -7.19 47.01 23.72
CA ARG A 268 -7.38 48.44 23.99
C ARG A 268 -6.32 48.92 25.00
N PRO A 269 -5.64 50.05 24.77
CA PRO A 269 -4.58 50.53 25.67
C PRO A 269 -4.98 50.56 27.15
N GLU A 270 -6.19 51.01 27.46
CA GLU A 270 -6.76 51.09 28.81
C GLU A 270 -7.07 49.73 29.45
N SER A 271 -7.18 48.67 28.64
CA SER A 271 -7.45 47.30 29.07
C SER A 271 -6.22 46.41 29.05
N ARG A 272 -5.02 46.96 28.76
CA ARG A 272 -3.76 46.21 28.78
C ARG A 272 -3.25 45.94 30.19
N ASN A 273 -3.93 45.06 30.92
CA ASN A 273 -3.58 44.64 32.27
C ASN A 273 -3.36 43.11 32.36
N ALA A 274 -2.88 42.62 33.50
CA ALA A 274 -2.56 41.20 33.68
C ALA A 274 -3.79 40.28 33.60
N GLY A 275 -4.96 40.73 34.07
CA GLY A 275 -6.20 39.93 34.05
C GLY A 275 -6.72 39.71 32.63
N THR A 276 -6.72 40.76 31.81
CA THR A 276 -7.10 40.67 30.39
C THR A 276 -6.08 39.85 29.61
N LEU A 277 -4.77 40.04 29.83
CA LEU A 277 -3.76 39.22 29.16
C LEU A 277 -3.89 37.73 29.53
N ARG A 278 -4.23 37.44 30.80
CA ARG A 278 -4.47 36.06 31.23
C ARG A 278 -5.71 35.46 30.57
N HIS A 279 -6.77 36.25 30.37
CA HIS A 279 -7.95 35.82 29.62
C HIS A 279 -7.58 35.37 28.20
N GLU A 280 -6.82 36.19 27.48
CA GLU A 280 -6.33 35.84 26.14
C GLU A 280 -5.39 34.62 26.15
N GLN A 281 -4.57 34.46 27.20
CA GLN A 281 -3.73 33.26 27.34
C GLN A 281 -4.55 31.99 27.50
N ILE A 282 -5.70 32.03 28.19
CA ILE A 282 -6.57 30.85 28.33
C ILE A 282 -7.13 30.40 26.98
N HIS A 283 -7.49 31.33 26.08
CA HIS A 283 -7.85 30.97 24.70
C HIS A 283 -6.72 30.24 23.98
N PHE A 284 -5.47 30.67 24.17
CA PHE A 284 -4.32 29.99 23.58
C PHE A 284 -4.07 28.60 24.18
N ASP A 285 -4.23 28.48 25.51
CA ASP A 285 -4.13 27.21 26.23
C ASP A 285 -5.24 26.24 25.79
N ILE A 286 -6.47 26.71 25.57
CA ILE A 286 -7.58 25.92 25.00
C ILE A 286 -7.20 25.38 23.62
N THR A 287 -6.66 26.22 22.74
CA THR A 287 -6.18 25.79 21.41
C THR A 287 -5.14 24.67 21.53
N ARG A 288 -4.17 24.76 22.46
CA ARG A 288 -3.17 23.71 22.69
C ARG A 288 -3.79 22.39 23.13
N LEU A 289 -4.76 22.44 24.05
CA LEU A 289 -5.44 21.26 24.55
C LEU A 289 -6.25 20.57 23.45
N VAL A 290 -6.91 21.34 22.58
CA VAL A 290 -7.64 20.79 21.44
C VAL A 290 -6.70 20.13 20.43
N ALA A 291 -5.53 20.71 20.17
CA ALA A 291 -4.51 20.08 19.34
C ALA A 291 -4.02 18.74 19.95
N GLU A 292 -3.98 18.60 21.28
CA GLU A 292 -3.68 17.30 21.90
C GLU A 292 -4.82 16.30 21.70
N LYS A 293 -6.07 16.73 21.91
CA LYS A 293 -7.25 15.88 21.66
C LYS A 293 -7.28 15.39 20.20
N PHE A 294 -6.87 16.22 19.24
CA PHE A 294 -6.73 15.80 17.85
C PHE A 294 -5.73 14.64 17.70
N LYS A 295 -4.55 14.71 18.32
CA LYS A 295 -3.58 13.58 18.32
C LYS A 295 -4.19 12.31 18.91
N GLU A 296 -4.90 12.44 20.03
CA GLU A 296 -5.55 11.30 20.68
C GLU A 296 -6.66 10.69 19.81
N ARG A 297 -7.45 11.50 19.12
CA ARG A 297 -8.45 11.04 18.16
C ARG A 297 -7.80 10.24 17.04
N LEU A 298 -6.72 10.75 16.45
CA LEU A 298 -5.99 10.05 15.40
C LEU A 298 -5.40 8.72 15.85
N ARG A 299 -4.89 8.64 17.09
CA ARG A 299 -4.40 7.37 17.66
C ARG A 299 -5.51 6.32 17.86
N LYS A 300 -6.76 6.74 17.97
CA LYS A 300 -7.93 5.88 18.17
C LYS A 300 -8.72 5.66 16.88
N ALA A 301 -8.46 6.44 15.83
CA ALA A 301 -9.15 6.36 14.55
C ALA A 301 -8.72 5.11 13.78
N GLU A 302 -9.65 4.54 13.03
CA GLU A 302 -9.40 3.40 12.14
C GLU A 302 -8.77 3.89 10.84
N LEU A 303 -7.49 4.25 10.90
CA LEU A 303 -6.73 4.71 9.73
C LEU A 303 -6.30 3.52 8.87
N THR A 304 -6.51 3.63 7.56
CA THR A 304 -6.05 2.67 6.56
C THR A 304 -4.99 3.30 5.66
N ILE A 305 -4.12 2.49 5.06
CA ILE A 305 -3.12 2.99 4.10
C ILE A 305 -3.81 3.64 2.89
N GLU A 306 -5.01 3.16 2.56
CA GLU A 306 -5.82 3.60 1.43
C GLU A 306 -6.52 4.95 1.68
N ASP A 307 -6.91 5.27 2.93
CA ASP A 307 -7.80 6.41 3.23
C ASP A 307 -7.42 7.23 4.47
N TYR A 308 -6.18 7.11 4.97
CA TYR A 308 -5.76 7.87 6.16
C TYR A 308 -5.89 9.39 6.00
N ASP A 309 -5.70 9.92 4.79
CA ASP A 309 -5.70 11.36 4.53
C ASP A 309 -7.09 11.98 4.76
N SER A 310 -8.13 11.34 4.22
CA SER A 310 -9.52 11.75 4.41
C SER A 310 -9.93 11.72 5.87
N GLU A 311 -9.57 10.64 6.58
CA GLU A 311 -9.92 10.49 7.99
C GLU A 311 -9.15 11.50 8.88
N ILE A 312 -7.86 11.75 8.61
CA ILE A 312 -7.10 12.79 9.32
C ILE A 312 -7.76 14.16 9.12
N GLN A 313 -8.17 14.48 7.89
CA GLN A 313 -8.82 15.74 7.58
C GLN A 313 -10.19 15.88 8.27
N TYR A 314 -10.98 14.80 8.31
CA TYR A 314 -12.24 14.76 9.05
C TYR A 314 -12.01 15.02 10.54
N GLN A 315 -11.06 14.32 11.16
CA GLN A 315 -10.74 14.49 12.58
C GLN A 315 -10.21 15.90 12.89
N PHE A 316 -9.47 16.51 11.96
CA PHE A 316 -9.02 17.89 12.08
C PHE A 316 -10.19 18.87 12.11
N LEU A 317 -11.16 18.73 11.19
CA LEU A 317 -12.35 19.58 11.16
C LEU A 317 -13.19 19.44 12.43
N GLU A 318 -13.32 18.23 12.95
CA GLU A 318 -14.02 17.97 14.21
C GLU A 318 -13.31 18.61 15.41
N ALA A 319 -11.96 18.56 15.44
CA ALA A 319 -11.18 19.23 16.47
C ALA A 319 -11.28 20.76 16.33
N PHE A 320 -11.26 21.31 15.12
CA PHE A 320 -11.45 22.74 14.89
C PHE A 320 -12.82 23.24 15.36
N ARG A 321 -13.89 22.47 15.11
CA ARG A 321 -15.24 22.75 15.65
C ARG A 321 -15.29 22.67 17.17
N GLU A 322 -14.56 21.72 17.78
CA GLU A 322 -14.42 21.65 19.23
C GLU A 322 -13.70 22.88 19.81
N MET A 323 -12.62 23.34 19.16
CA MET A 323 -11.90 24.55 19.55
C MET A 323 -12.82 25.76 19.63
N ASN A 324 -13.64 26.00 18.61
CA ASN A 324 -14.55 27.14 18.58
C ASN A 324 -15.61 27.04 19.69
N ARG A 325 -16.18 25.85 19.90
CA ARG A 325 -17.14 25.62 21.00
C ARG A 325 -16.52 25.82 22.39
N ASP A 326 -15.29 25.36 22.59
CA ASP A 326 -14.59 25.50 23.87
C ASP A 326 -14.22 26.96 24.16
N GLN A 327 -13.82 27.74 23.13
CA GLN A 327 -13.57 29.19 23.23
C GLN A 327 -14.86 29.97 23.51
N GLU A 328 -15.94 29.72 22.76
CA GLU A 328 -17.24 30.36 22.98
C GLU A 328 -17.82 30.06 24.37
N ARG A 329 -17.65 28.83 24.86
CA ARG A 329 -18.06 28.46 26.22
C ARG A 329 -17.26 29.23 27.27
N TYR A 330 -15.95 29.34 27.10
CA TYR A 330 -15.11 30.10 28.03
C TYR A 330 -15.51 31.58 28.07
N ASP A 331 -15.71 32.20 26.91
CA ASP A 331 -16.21 33.57 26.80
C ASP A 331 -17.57 33.75 27.46
N GLY A 332 -18.53 32.85 27.17
CA GLY A 332 -19.88 32.91 27.72
C GLY A 332 -19.91 32.77 29.25
N GLU A 333 -19.19 31.80 29.80
CA GLU A 333 -19.16 31.54 31.25
C GLU A 333 -18.42 32.61 32.05
N THR A 334 -17.41 33.23 31.46
CA THR A 334 -16.65 34.32 32.11
C THR A 334 -17.25 35.70 31.85
N GLY A 335 -18.26 35.81 30.98
CA GLY A 335 -18.77 37.09 30.50
C GLY A 335 -17.68 37.90 29.79
N HIS A 336 -16.90 37.26 28.91
CA HIS A 336 -15.72 37.81 28.24
C HIS A 336 -14.69 38.39 29.23
N GLY A 337 -14.41 37.63 30.30
CA GLY A 337 -13.43 37.98 31.32
C GLY A 337 -13.91 38.94 32.42
N LEU A 338 -15.19 39.32 32.43
CA LEU A 338 -15.76 40.20 33.48
C LEU A 338 -16.00 39.48 34.80
N ASN A 339 -16.20 38.16 34.79
CA ASN A 339 -16.38 37.34 35.99
C ASN A 339 -15.05 36.72 36.44
N ALA A 340 -14.35 37.42 37.33
CA ALA A 340 -13.05 36.99 37.87
C ALA A 340 -13.10 35.62 38.58
N GLY A 341 -14.21 35.30 39.26
CA GLY A 341 -14.37 34.02 39.95
C GLY A 341 -14.43 32.84 38.97
N THR A 342 -15.24 32.96 37.92
CA THR A 342 -15.32 31.93 36.87
C THR A 342 -14.00 31.83 36.09
N GLN A 343 -13.36 32.97 35.79
CA GLN A 343 -12.04 32.97 35.14
C GLN A 343 -10.99 32.23 35.96
N ALA A 344 -10.94 32.42 37.29
CA ALA A 344 -10.01 31.71 38.18
C ALA A 344 -10.30 30.20 38.24
N ALA A 345 -11.57 29.78 38.13
CA ALA A 345 -11.92 28.37 38.05
C ALA A 345 -11.43 27.73 36.74
N TRP A 346 -11.61 28.42 35.62
CA TRP A 346 -11.06 28.02 34.31
C TRP A 346 -9.54 27.97 34.32
N ASP A 347 -8.90 28.97 34.90
CA ASP A 347 -7.45 29.05 35.07
C ASP A 347 -6.88 27.79 35.73
N LYS A 348 -7.42 27.44 36.91
CA LYS A 348 -7.02 26.24 37.64
C LYS A 348 -7.25 24.96 36.86
N LYS A 349 -8.36 24.86 36.13
CA LYS A 349 -8.71 23.70 35.30
C LYS A 349 -7.71 23.52 34.15
N ILE A 350 -7.49 24.59 33.39
CA ILE A 350 -6.63 24.59 32.20
C ILE A 350 -5.16 24.39 32.60
N ALA A 351 -4.70 25.06 33.65
CA ALA A 351 -3.35 24.90 34.17
C ALA A 351 -3.05 23.43 34.53
N ARG A 352 -3.98 22.74 35.20
CA ARG A 352 -3.83 21.30 35.51
C ARG A 352 -3.73 20.45 34.24
N GLN A 353 -4.52 20.76 33.21
CA GLN A 353 -4.50 20.00 31.95
C GLN A 353 -3.20 20.23 31.18
N ILE A 354 -2.69 21.47 31.15
CA ILE A 354 -1.41 21.81 30.54
C ILE A 354 -0.25 21.18 31.32
N GLU A 355 -0.28 21.20 32.66
CA GLU A 355 0.74 20.57 33.49
C GLU A 355 0.80 19.06 33.23
N ALA A 356 -0.34 18.37 33.26
CA ALA A 356 -0.42 16.94 32.97
C ALA A 356 0.11 16.60 31.56
N LEU A 357 -0.11 17.49 30.60
CA LEU A 357 0.34 17.33 29.22
C LEU A 357 1.88 17.40 29.09
N TYR A 358 2.53 18.29 29.85
CA TYR A 358 3.98 18.50 29.80
C TYR A 358 4.75 17.74 30.89
N SER A 359 4.08 17.09 31.84
CA SER A 359 4.72 16.21 32.83
C SER A 359 4.91 14.77 32.33
N VAL A 360 4.22 14.39 31.25
CA VAL A 360 4.21 13.04 30.66
C VAL A 360 5.08 12.92 29.41
N GLN A 361 5.54 14.05 28.86
CA GLN A 361 6.50 14.13 27.75
C GLN A 361 7.92 14.21 28.29
#